data_AF-A0A9R1BRE2-F1
#
_entry.id   AF-A0A9R1BRE2-F1
#
_cell.length_a   1.000
_cell.length_b   1.000
_cell.length_c   1.000
_cell.angle_alpha   90.00
_cell.angle_beta   90.00
_cell.angle_gamma   90.00
#
_symmetry.space_group_name_H-M   'P 1'
#
loop_
_entity.id
_entity.type
_entity.pdbx_description
1 polymer ?
#
loop_
_entity_poly.entity_id
_entity_poly.type
_entity_poly.pdbx_seq_one_letter_code
_entity_poly.pdbx_strand_id
1 'polypeptide(L)'
;MHLIMDSSAILQAIFPVSSSYLSVPSAPGLKLTSTPDLKSFFSVDGVKLPAWVDGMCMAEYIPTLEEDLKLQVVDASASIGCRRRFIEALAPAFGRPLEADPIFCRKATVLSISGIFTFLVHFVIPLQFPKQQPILTLQSCQHCNSQGIPITSSPKNSYPWSPRWEVTEMAERIYDYLADECQNFKKLCSDGFPQAK
;
A
#
# COMPACT_ATOMS: atom_id res chain seq x y z
N MET A 1 -15.88 -13.90 -13.75
CA MET A 1 -14.59 -13.66 -13.06
C MET A 1 -13.55 -14.51 -13.78
N HIS A 2 -13.02 -14.00 -14.89
CA HIS A 2 -12.26 -14.78 -15.86
C HIS A 2 -10.94 -14.06 -16.11
N LEU A 3 -10.04 -14.10 -15.13
CA LEU A 3 -8.64 -13.73 -15.26
C LEU A 3 -7.85 -14.53 -14.21
N ILE A 4 -7.66 -15.83 -14.47
CA ILE A 4 -6.43 -16.49 -14.00
C ILE A 4 -5.41 -16.14 -15.10
N MET A 5 -4.86 -14.92 -15.03
CA MET A 5 -3.60 -14.64 -15.71
C MET A 5 -2.54 -15.47 -14.98
N ASP A 6 -1.65 -16.13 -15.74
CA ASP A 6 -0.59 -17.02 -15.26
C ASP A 6 0.36 -16.32 -14.27
N SER A 7 -0.10 -16.12 -13.04
CA SER A 7 0.63 -15.44 -11.98
C SER A 7 1.68 -16.39 -11.44
N SER A 8 2.94 -16.14 -11.78
CA SER A 8 4.08 -16.98 -11.37
C SER A 8 5.17 -16.18 -10.66
N ALA A 9 5.87 -16.87 -9.76
CA ALA A 9 7.14 -16.46 -9.19
C ALA A 9 8.24 -17.41 -9.70
N ILE A 10 9.38 -16.86 -10.10
CA ILE A 10 10.51 -17.57 -10.70
C ILE A 10 11.74 -17.32 -9.84
N LEU A 11 12.30 -18.39 -9.29
CA LEU A 11 13.60 -18.35 -8.61
C LEU A 11 14.70 -18.60 -9.65
N GLN A 12 15.59 -17.62 -9.81
CA GLN A 12 16.82 -17.76 -10.57
C GLN A 12 17.98 -18.07 -9.62
N ALA A 13 18.71 -19.16 -9.89
CA ALA A 13 19.90 -19.55 -9.16
C ALA A 13 21.12 -19.54 -10.09
N ILE A 14 22.19 -18.85 -9.70
CA ILE A 14 23.44 -18.72 -10.46
C ILE A 14 24.57 -19.33 -9.62
N PHE A 15 25.10 -20.47 -10.06
CA PHE A 15 26.20 -21.15 -9.38
C PHE A 15 27.55 -20.64 -9.91
N PRO A 16 28.44 -20.12 -9.06
CA PRO A 16 29.78 -19.75 -9.48
C PRO A 16 30.58 -21.01 -9.85
N VAL A 17 31.22 -20.99 -11.01
CA VAL A 17 32.10 -22.07 -11.46
C VAL A 17 33.54 -21.70 -11.13
N SER A 18 34.14 -22.35 -10.12
CA SER A 18 35.58 -22.26 -9.85
C SER A 18 36.34 -23.27 -10.72
N SER A 19 37.48 -22.87 -11.31
CA SER A 19 38.31 -23.77 -12.12
C SER A 19 39.07 -24.85 -11.32
N SER A 20 39.07 -24.75 -9.99
CA SER A 20 39.76 -25.66 -9.08
C SER A 20 38.79 -26.70 -8.48
N TYR A 21 39.06 -27.98 -8.74
CA TYR A 21 38.30 -29.14 -8.23
C TYR A 21 38.36 -29.34 -6.69
N LEU A 22 39.09 -28.49 -5.95
CA LEU A 22 39.34 -28.63 -4.51
C LEU A 22 38.59 -27.61 -3.64
N SER A 23 37.85 -26.66 -4.23
CA SER A 23 37.09 -25.66 -3.47
C SER A 23 35.66 -26.12 -3.21
N VAL A 24 35.20 -25.92 -1.97
CA VAL A 24 33.79 -26.07 -1.58
C VAL A 24 32.93 -25.22 -2.54
N PRO A 25 31.81 -25.74 -3.08
CA PRO A 25 30.93 -24.95 -3.94
C PRO A 25 30.45 -23.71 -3.18
N SER A 26 30.78 -22.52 -3.69
CA SER A 26 30.30 -21.27 -3.10
C SER A 26 28.78 -21.17 -3.27
N ALA A 27 28.10 -20.52 -2.31
CA ALA A 27 26.66 -20.32 -2.34
C ALA A 27 26.19 -19.71 -3.68
N PRO A 28 25.05 -20.16 -4.24
CA PRO A 28 24.51 -19.60 -5.47
C PRO A 28 24.03 -18.17 -5.26
N GLY A 29 24.16 -17.35 -6.29
CA GLY A 29 23.43 -16.08 -6.38
C GLY A 29 21.95 -16.37 -6.62
N LEU A 30 21.09 -16.01 -5.67
CA LEU A 30 19.65 -16.24 -5.73
C LEU A 30 18.89 -14.95 -6.01
N LYS A 31 17.92 -15.01 -6.92
CA LYS A 31 17.03 -13.89 -7.22
C LYS A 31 15.62 -14.38 -7.47
N LEU A 32 14.66 -13.81 -6.75
CA LEU A 32 13.24 -14.04 -7.00
C LEU A 32 12.70 -12.96 -7.93
N THR A 33 11.97 -13.39 -8.96
CA THR A 33 11.26 -12.51 -9.89
C THR A 33 9.82 -12.97 -10.02
N SER A 34 8.93 -12.11 -10.49
CA SER A 34 7.53 -12.47 -10.68
C SER A 34 6.87 -11.68 -11.79
N THR A 35 5.73 -12.20 -12.22
CA THR A 35 4.80 -11.50 -13.10
C THR A 35 4.29 -10.19 -12.47
N PRO A 36 3.91 -9.18 -13.29
CA PRO A 36 3.37 -7.91 -12.80
C PRO A 36 2.12 -8.07 -11.93
N ASP A 37 1.25 -9.03 -12.25
CA ASP A 37 0.01 -9.29 -11.50
C ASP A 37 0.34 -9.75 -10.08
N LEU A 38 1.30 -10.67 -9.93
CA LEU A 38 1.75 -11.11 -8.61
C LEU A 38 2.46 -10.00 -7.82
N LYS A 39 3.23 -9.13 -8.50
CA LYS A 39 3.81 -7.92 -7.87
C LYS A 39 2.76 -6.93 -7.40
N SER A 40 1.63 -6.85 -8.10
CA SER A 40 0.53 -5.97 -7.72
C SER A 40 -0.20 -6.47 -6.46
N PHE A 41 -0.17 -7.79 -6.23
CA PHE A 41 -0.78 -8.46 -5.10
C PHE A 41 0.05 -8.35 -3.81
N PHE A 42 1.37 -8.60 -3.88
CA PHE A 42 2.29 -8.43 -2.76
C PHE A 42 3.70 -8.04 -3.21
N SER A 43 4.51 -7.55 -2.28
CA SER A 43 5.88 -7.12 -2.57
C SER A 43 6.82 -8.32 -2.68
N VAL A 44 6.91 -8.91 -3.88
CA VAL A 44 7.85 -10.02 -4.17
C VAL A 44 9.30 -9.58 -3.96
N ASP A 45 9.64 -8.35 -4.32
CA ASP A 45 10.99 -7.79 -4.12
C ASP A 45 11.34 -7.62 -2.62
N GLY A 46 10.33 -7.62 -1.74
CA GLY A 46 10.49 -7.57 -0.28
C GLY A 46 10.56 -8.93 0.41
N VAL A 47 10.43 -10.04 -0.34
CA VAL A 47 10.55 -11.38 0.21
C VAL A 47 12.00 -11.62 0.63
N LYS A 48 12.20 -11.89 1.92
CA LYS A 48 13.50 -12.31 2.43
C LYS A 48 13.73 -13.75 2.00
N LEU A 49 14.73 -13.95 1.15
CA LEU A 49 15.14 -15.29 0.74
C LEU A 49 15.76 -16.04 1.95
N PRO A 50 15.43 -17.33 2.15
CA PRO A 50 16.11 -18.16 3.13
C PRO A 50 17.63 -18.12 2.94
N ALA A 51 18.39 -18.24 4.03
CA ALA A 51 19.84 -18.30 3.95
C ALA A 51 20.28 -19.62 3.32
N TRP A 52 21.26 -19.56 2.41
CA TRP A 52 21.94 -20.76 1.92
C TRP A 52 23.01 -21.18 2.92
N VAL A 53 23.01 -22.46 3.32
CA VAL A 53 24.03 -23.02 4.23
C VAL A 53 24.99 -23.94 3.48
N ASP A 54 26.22 -24.07 3.98
CA ASP A 54 27.25 -24.88 3.35
C ASP A 54 26.81 -26.35 3.22
N GLY A 55 26.98 -26.92 2.02
CA GLY A 55 26.57 -28.29 1.70
C GLY A 55 25.09 -28.48 1.37
N MET A 56 24.25 -27.44 1.50
CA MET A 56 22.85 -27.48 1.09
C MET A 56 22.70 -27.65 -0.43
N CYS A 57 21.70 -28.41 -0.85
CA CYS A 57 21.30 -28.49 -2.25
C CYS A 57 19.98 -27.75 -2.52
N MET A 58 19.68 -27.49 -3.81
CA MET A 58 18.43 -26.83 -4.20
C MET A 58 17.18 -27.60 -3.73
N ALA A 59 17.23 -28.94 -3.67
CA ALA A 59 16.10 -29.76 -3.24
C ALA A 59 15.76 -29.55 -1.74
N GLU A 60 16.74 -29.17 -0.93
CA GLU A 60 16.55 -28.81 0.48
C GLU A 60 16.13 -27.34 0.64
N TYR A 61 16.60 -26.46 -0.24
CA TYR A 61 16.32 -25.02 -0.20
C TYR A 61 14.88 -24.68 -0.63
N ILE A 62 14.42 -25.28 -1.74
CA ILE A 62 13.14 -24.94 -2.38
C ILE A 62 11.94 -25.11 -1.44
N PRO A 63 11.80 -26.20 -0.65
CA PRO A 63 10.65 -26.38 0.24
C PRO A 63 10.45 -25.23 1.23
N THR A 64 11.54 -24.76 1.86
CA THR A 64 11.49 -23.63 2.82
C THR A 64 11.05 -22.34 2.14
N LEU A 65 11.62 -22.02 0.96
CA LEU A 65 11.20 -20.84 0.20
C LEU A 65 9.73 -20.93 -0.22
N GLU A 66 9.27 -22.12 -0.63
CA GLU A 66 7.89 -22.33 -1.03
C GLU A 66 6.92 -22.11 0.14
N GLU A 67 7.27 -22.60 1.34
CA GLU A 67 6.48 -22.37 2.56
C GLU A 67 6.41 -20.88 2.93
N ASP A 68 7.55 -20.18 2.90
CA ASP A 68 7.61 -18.74 3.16
C ASP A 68 6.75 -17.95 2.15
N LEU A 69 6.82 -18.30 0.86
CA LEU A 69 6.01 -17.67 -0.17
C LEU A 69 4.51 -17.94 0.02
N LYS A 70 4.13 -19.17 0.40
CA LYS A 70 2.74 -19.51 0.72
C LYS A 70 2.23 -18.65 1.88
N LEU A 71 3.00 -18.49 2.94
CA LEU A 71 2.65 -17.63 4.07
C LEU A 71 2.46 -16.17 3.63
N GLN A 72 3.37 -15.64 2.81
CA GLN A 72 3.24 -14.27 2.27
C GLN A 72 1.97 -14.08 1.42
N VAL A 73 1.60 -15.08 0.61
CA VAL A 73 0.38 -15.04 -0.20
C VAL A 73 -0.88 -15.06 0.69
N VAL A 74 -0.88 -15.87 1.74
CA VAL A 74 -1.97 -15.92 2.73
C VAL A 74 -2.10 -14.58 3.45
N ASP A 75 -1.00 -14.01 3.92
CA ASP A 75 -0.96 -12.71 4.60
C ASP A 75 -1.43 -11.57 3.68
N ALA A 76 -0.99 -11.57 2.42
CA ALA A 76 -1.42 -10.59 1.43
C ALA A 76 -2.92 -10.70 1.12
N SER A 77 -3.46 -11.92 1.05
CA SER A 77 -4.89 -12.19 0.90
C SER A 77 -5.69 -11.62 2.08
N ALA A 78 -5.22 -11.89 3.31
CA ALA A 78 -5.84 -11.38 4.53
C ALA A 78 -5.81 -9.85 4.57
N SER A 79 -4.70 -9.24 4.15
CA SER A 79 -4.52 -7.79 4.06
C SER A 79 -5.57 -7.13 3.15
N ILE A 80 -5.90 -7.72 1.99
CA ILE A 80 -7.01 -7.22 1.14
C ILE A 80 -8.33 -7.22 1.91
N GLY A 81 -8.62 -8.29 2.65
CA GLY A 81 -9.80 -8.37 3.51
C GLY A 81 -9.83 -7.26 4.56
N CYS A 82 -8.70 -6.97 5.20
CA CYS A 82 -8.57 -5.88 6.17
C CYS A 82 -8.78 -4.50 5.53
N ARG A 83 -8.18 -4.24 4.37
CA ARG A 83 -8.35 -2.98 3.63
C ARG A 83 -9.80 -2.76 3.22
N ARG A 84 -10.48 -3.80 2.74
CA ARG A 84 -11.91 -3.72 2.39
C ARG A 84 -12.77 -3.32 3.58
N ARG A 85 -12.60 -3.99 4.73
CA ARG A 85 -13.33 -3.64 5.97
C ARG A 85 -13.03 -2.21 6.41
N PHE A 86 -11.80 -1.74 6.22
CA PHE A 86 -11.42 -0.35 6.50
C PHE A 86 -12.17 0.64 5.61
N ILE A 87 -12.22 0.40 4.30
CA ILE A 87 -12.98 1.24 3.37
C ILE A 87 -14.47 1.26 3.75
N GLU A 88 -15.05 0.13 4.13
CA GLU A 88 -16.43 0.04 4.59
C GLU A 88 -16.66 0.83 5.89
N ALA A 89 -15.71 0.79 6.82
CA ALA A 89 -15.74 1.51 8.09
C ALA A 89 -15.56 3.02 7.96
N LEU A 90 -15.20 3.55 6.79
CA LEU A 90 -15.24 5.00 6.53
C LEU A 90 -16.67 5.54 6.48
N ALA A 91 -17.65 4.70 6.15
CA ALA A 91 -19.01 5.14 5.86
C ALA A 91 -19.73 5.86 7.00
N PRO A 92 -19.63 5.44 8.27
CA PRO A 92 -20.25 6.18 9.38
C PRO A 92 -19.70 7.60 9.56
N ALA A 93 -18.42 7.83 9.28
CA ALA A 93 -17.76 9.11 9.47
C ALA A 93 -17.83 10.03 8.23
N PHE A 94 -17.68 9.46 7.03
CA PHE A 94 -17.56 10.22 5.78
C PHE A 94 -18.71 10.00 4.79
N GLY A 95 -19.62 9.07 5.08
CA GLY A 95 -20.52 8.52 4.07
C GLY A 95 -19.82 7.56 3.12
N ARG A 96 -20.57 7.05 2.13
CA ARG A 96 -20.03 6.05 1.19
C ARG A 96 -18.88 6.64 0.36
N PRO A 97 -17.79 5.90 0.13
CA PRO A 97 -16.75 6.32 -0.80
C PRO A 97 -17.32 6.62 -2.19
N LEU A 98 -16.85 7.70 -2.80
CA LEU A 98 -17.14 8.06 -4.18
C LEU A 98 -16.51 7.06 -5.15
N GLU A 99 -15.28 6.66 -4.84
CA GLU A 99 -14.50 5.69 -5.59
C GLU A 99 -13.74 4.79 -4.62
N ALA A 100 -13.59 3.51 -4.96
CA ALA A 100 -12.73 2.58 -4.26
C ALA A 100 -12.15 1.57 -5.25
N ASP A 101 -10.90 1.16 -5.02
CA ASP A 101 -10.26 0.08 -5.77
C ASP A 101 -11.00 -1.24 -5.50
N PRO A 102 -11.70 -1.82 -6.51
CA PRO A 102 -12.55 -2.98 -6.30
C PRO A 102 -11.76 -4.29 -6.22
N ILE A 103 -10.48 -4.30 -6.62
CA ILE A 103 -9.69 -5.52 -6.73
C ILE A 103 -8.81 -5.70 -5.49
N PHE A 104 -7.96 -4.71 -5.21
CA PHE A 104 -6.98 -4.82 -4.12
C PHE A 104 -7.28 -3.89 -2.94
N CYS A 105 -8.29 -3.04 -3.05
CA CYS A 105 -8.68 -2.09 -2.01
C CYS A 105 -7.52 -1.19 -1.56
N ARG A 106 -6.63 -0.81 -2.49
CA ARG A 106 -5.46 0.04 -2.17
C ARG A 106 -5.75 1.53 -2.24
N LYS A 107 -6.93 1.91 -2.73
CA LYS A 107 -7.36 3.29 -2.84
C LYS A 107 -8.83 3.44 -2.50
N ALA A 108 -9.17 4.55 -1.88
CA ALA A 108 -10.54 5.02 -1.73
C ALA A 108 -10.57 6.54 -1.74
N THR A 109 -11.65 7.14 -2.23
CA THR A 109 -11.89 8.57 -2.19
C THR A 109 -13.24 8.83 -1.53
N VAL A 110 -13.28 9.69 -0.51
CA VAL A 110 -14.52 10.12 0.14
C VAL A 110 -14.67 11.64 -0.01
N LEU A 111 -15.92 12.11 0.06
CA LEU A 111 -16.24 13.52 0.15
C LEU A 111 -16.24 13.94 1.62
N SER A 112 -15.63 15.08 1.93
CA SER A 112 -15.68 15.66 3.27
C SER A 112 -16.10 17.14 3.20
N ILE A 113 -16.80 17.58 4.24
CA ILE A 113 -17.40 18.91 4.32
C ILE A 113 -17.10 19.50 5.69
N SER A 114 -16.54 20.70 5.70
CA SER A 114 -16.33 21.51 6.91
C SER A 114 -16.97 22.88 6.71
N GLY A 115 -18.15 23.08 7.31
CA GLY A 115 -19.00 24.24 7.02
C GLY A 115 -19.39 24.28 5.54
N ILE A 116 -18.97 25.33 4.84
CA ILE A 116 -19.19 25.49 3.38
C ILE A 116 -18.02 24.98 2.53
N PHE A 117 -16.92 24.54 3.15
CA PHE A 117 -15.74 24.09 2.45
C PHE A 117 -15.85 22.59 2.16
N THR A 118 -15.94 22.26 0.88
CA THR A 118 -16.06 20.88 0.40
C THR A 118 -14.75 20.44 -0.25
N PHE A 119 -14.26 19.26 0.15
CA PHE A 119 -13.01 18.71 -0.34
C PHE A 119 -13.08 17.18 -0.41
N LEU A 120 -12.24 16.59 -1.25
CA LEU A 120 -12.05 15.14 -1.32
C LEU A 120 -10.92 14.73 -0.39
N VAL A 121 -11.05 13.54 0.19
CA VAL A 121 -9.98 12.86 0.90
C VAL A 121 -9.65 11.59 0.14
N HIS A 122 -8.44 11.54 -0.41
CA HIS A 122 -7.91 10.40 -1.12
C HIS A 122 -7.07 9.55 -0.16
N PHE A 123 -7.45 8.29 -0.01
CA PHE A 123 -6.73 7.29 0.77
C PHE A 123 -5.86 6.46 -0.16
N VAL A 124 -4.57 6.36 0.14
CA VAL A 124 -3.68 5.34 -0.40
C VAL A 124 -3.38 4.35 0.72
N ILE A 125 -3.88 3.13 0.57
CA ILE A 125 -3.84 2.09 1.59
C ILE A 125 -2.73 1.09 1.23
N PRO A 126 -1.66 0.98 2.04
CA PRO A 126 -0.46 0.23 1.68
C PRO A 126 -0.67 -1.29 1.68
N LEU A 127 0.28 -2.03 1.09
CA LEU A 127 0.28 -3.50 1.10
C LEU A 127 0.37 -4.07 2.52
N GLN A 128 1.10 -3.36 3.38
CA GLN A 128 1.37 -3.73 4.77
C GLN A 128 0.26 -3.30 5.74
N PHE A 129 -0.87 -2.81 5.24
CA PHE A 129 -2.01 -2.47 6.09
C PHE A 129 -2.46 -3.67 6.95
N PRO A 130 -2.79 -3.51 8.25
CA PRO A 130 -2.81 -2.25 9.01
C PRO A 130 -1.48 -1.86 9.68
N LYS A 131 -0.42 -2.69 9.55
CA LYS A 131 0.90 -2.41 10.15
C LYS A 131 1.46 -1.06 9.71
N GLN A 132 1.19 -0.69 8.46
CA GLN A 132 1.44 0.65 7.94
C GLN A 132 0.11 1.39 7.74
N GLN A 133 0.06 2.64 8.21
CA GLN A 133 -1.13 3.49 8.09
C GLN A 133 -1.38 3.94 6.64
N PRO A 134 -2.64 4.25 6.28
CA PRO A 134 -2.97 4.90 5.02
C PRO A 134 -2.27 6.26 4.86
N ILE A 135 -2.02 6.66 3.62
CA ILE A 135 -1.58 8.01 3.29
C ILE A 135 -2.79 8.79 2.79
N LEU A 136 -3.00 9.99 3.32
CA LEU A 136 -4.13 10.85 2.97
C LEU A 136 -3.68 12.01 2.10
N THR A 137 -4.44 12.34 1.06
CA THR A 137 -4.27 13.58 0.28
C THR A 137 -5.60 14.31 0.23
N LEU A 138 -5.60 15.59 0.55
CA LEU A 138 -6.80 16.44 0.50
C LEU A 138 -6.82 17.16 -0.84
N GLN A 139 -7.97 17.19 -1.51
CA GLN A 139 -8.16 17.92 -2.77
C GLN A 139 -9.35 18.85 -2.66
N SER A 140 -9.15 20.13 -2.97
CA SER A 140 -10.22 21.12 -2.96
C SER A 140 -11.21 20.88 -4.11
N CYS A 141 -12.51 20.99 -3.83
CA CYS A 141 -13.54 20.98 -4.88
C CYS A 141 -13.85 22.38 -5.43
N GLN A 142 -13.30 23.44 -4.81
CA GLN A 142 -13.68 24.83 -5.05
C GLN A 142 -12.50 25.69 -5.52
N HIS A 143 -11.26 25.21 -5.35
CA HIS A 143 -10.05 26.00 -5.59
C HIS A 143 -9.15 25.26 -6.59
N CYS A 144 -8.74 25.97 -7.65
CA CYS A 144 -7.77 25.49 -8.63
C CYS A 144 -6.55 26.41 -8.66
N ASN A 145 -5.40 25.86 -9.07
CA ASN A 145 -4.22 26.65 -9.35
C ASN A 145 -4.37 27.43 -10.68
N SER A 146 -3.35 28.21 -11.05
CA SER A 146 -3.33 29.00 -12.29
C SER A 146 -3.47 28.18 -13.58
N GLN A 147 -3.29 26.86 -13.51
CA GLN A 147 -3.45 25.94 -14.64
C GLN A 147 -4.84 25.27 -14.66
N GLY A 148 -5.75 25.66 -13.75
CA GLY A 148 -7.08 25.06 -13.63
C GLY A 148 -7.08 23.68 -12.93
N ILE A 149 -5.95 23.26 -12.35
CA ILE A 149 -5.84 21.97 -11.64
C ILE A 149 -6.30 22.17 -10.18
N PRO A 150 -7.17 21.30 -9.64
CA PRO A 150 -7.58 21.36 -8.24
C PRO A 150 -6.38 21.41 -7.28
N ILE A 151 -6.43 22.32 -6.31
CA ILE A 151 -5.39 22.42 -5.30
C ILE A 151 -5.42 21.16 -4.42
N THR A 152 -4.25 20.55 -4.22
CA THR A 152 -4.06 19.35 -3.40
C THR A 152 -3.08 19.61 -2.26
N SER A 153 -3.28 18.95 -1.12
CA SER A 153 -2.33 18.98 -0.01
C SER A 153 -1.11 18.10 -0.32
N SER A 154 -0.02 18.32 0.42
CA SER A 154 1.01 17.29 0.55
C SER A 154 0.43 15.98 1.13
N PRO A 155 1.03 14.82 0.84
CA PRO A 155 0.61 13.55 1.44
C PRO A 155 0.75 13.58 2.96
N LYS A 156 -0.25 13.07 3.67
CA LYS A 156 -0.35 13.09 5.14
C LYS A 156 -0.30 11.68 5.70
N ASN A 157 0.65 11.47 6.60
CA ASN A 157 0.89 10.20 7.29
C ASN A 157 1.37 10.39 8.74
N SER A 158 1.11 11.58 9.33
CA SER A 158 1.55 11.96 10.67
C SER A 158 0.39 12.05 11.67
N TYR A 159 -0.75 11.43 11.36
CA TYR A 159 -1.91 11.36 12.23
C TYR A 159 -1.85 10.11 13.14
N PRO A 160 -2.52 10.12 14.31
CA PRO A 160 -2.50 9.00 15.24
C PRO A 160 -2.89 7.67 14.59
N TRP A 161 -2.08 6.64 14.80
CA TRP A 161 -2.32 5.32 14.23
C TRP A 161 -1.87 4.22 15.17
N SER A 162 -2.67 3.17 15.27
CA SER A 162 -2.25 1.89 15.85
C SER A 162 -2.77 0.75 14.99
N PRO A 163 -1.91 -0.19 14.57
CA PRO A 163 -2.35 -1.38 13.84
C PRO A 163 -3.21 -2.33 14.69
N ARG A 164 -3.33 -2.06 16.00
CA ARG A 164 -4.10 -2.87 16.96
C ARG A 164 -5.50 -2.34 17.20
N TRP A 165 -5.83 -1.15 16.68
CA TRP A 165 -7.18 -0.60 16.82
C TRP A 165 -8.18 -1.39 16.02
N GLU A 166 -9.42 -1.36 16.47
CA GLU A 166 -10.52 -1.81 15.64
C GLU A 166 -10.65 -0.91 14.41
N VAL A 167 -11.16 -1.49 13.34
CA VAL A 167 -11.21 -0.82 12.03
C VAL A 167 -12.09 0.43 12.06
N THR A 168 -13.14 0.42 12.88
CA THR A 168 -13.99 1.60 13.13
C THR A 168 -13.25 2.69 13.89
N GLU A 169 -12.48 2.32 14.92
CA GLU A 169 -11.65 3.27 15.68
C GLU A 169 -10.58 3.92 14.78
N MET A 170 -9.97 3.16 13.86
CA MET A 170 -9.04 3.72 12.86
C MET A 170 -9.71 4.80 12.00
N ALA A 171 -10.95 4.56 11.55
CA ALA A 171 -11.70 5.51 10.73
C ALA A 171 -12.10 6.76 11.51
N GLU A 172 -12.58 6.60 12.75
CA GLU A 172 -12.93 7.70 13.65
C GLU A 172 -11.72 8.60 13.95
N ARG A 173 -10.55 8.03 14.23
CA ARG A 173 -9.33 8.81 14.51
C ARG A 173 -8.86 9.62 13.30
N ILE A 174 -9.06 9.08 12.09
CA ILE A 174 -8.80 9.83 10.85
C ILE A 174 -9.80 10.97 10.70
N TYR A 175 -11.08 10.73 11.02
CA TYR A 175 -12.11 11.76 10.97
C TYR A 175 -11.81 12.92 11.93
N ASP A 176 -11.47 12.62 13.18
CA ASP A 176 -11.09 13.61 14.19
C ASP A 176 -9.87 14.43 13.73
N TYR A 177 -8.84 13.77 13.22
CA TYR A 177 -7.66 14.44 12.67
C TYR A 177 -8.04 15.40 11.51
N LEU A 178 -8.93 14.98 10.62
CA LEU A 178 -9.35 15.78 9.47
C LEU A 178 -10.24 16.97 9.87
N ALA A 179 -10.96 16.88 10.98
CA ALA A 179 -11.75 18.01 11.50
C ALA A 179 -10.85 19.22 11.80
N ASP A 180 -9.66 18.99 12.35
CA ASP A 180 -8.67 20.04 12.59
C ASP A 180 -7.91 20.40 11.32
N GLU A 181 -7.43 19.38 10.59
CA GLU A 181 -6.55 19.57 9.44
C GLU A 181 -7.25 20.27 8.26
N CYS A 182 -8.58 20.20 8.18
CA CYS A 182 -9.34 20.90 7.14
C CYS A 182 -9.15 22.43 7.19
N GLN A 183 -8.93 23.02 8.38
CA GLN A 183 -8.70 24.46 8.50
C GLN A 183 -7.34 24.87 7.92
N ASN A 184 -6.30 24.06 8.17
CA ASN A 184 -4.97 24.24 7.60
C ASN A 184 -5.03 24.13 6.07
N PHE A 185 -5.76 23.14 5.57
CA PHE A 185 -5.91 22.93 4.13
C PHE A 185 -6.72 24.05 3.46
N LYS A 186 -7.79 24.53 4.09
CA LYS A 186 -8.58 25.66 3.61
C LYS A 186 -7.73 26.93 3.51
N LYS A 187 -6.88 27.20 4.51
CA LYS A 187 -5.94 28.32 4.46
C LYS A 187 -4.96 28.19 3.29
N LEU A 188 -4.36 27.01 3.11
CA LEU A 188 -3.50 26.72 1.96
C LEU A 188 -4.20 26.96 0.62
N CYS A 189 -5.46 26.56 0.48
CA CYS A 189 -6.24 26.81 -0.73
C CYS A 189 -6.51 28.30 -0.98
N SER A 190 -6.67 29.09 0.09
CA SER A 190 -6.94 30.53 0.02
C SER A 190 -5.67 31.31 -0.34
N ASP A 191 -4.53 30.91 0.23
CA ASP A 191 -3.22 31.54 0.00
C ASP A 191 -2.67 31.24 -1.42
N GLY A 192 -3.12 30.14 -2.04
CA GLY A 192 -2.78 29.77 -3.42
C GLY A 192 -3.41 30.68 -4.50
N PHE A 193 -4.32 31.58 -4.12
CA PHE A 193 -4.85 32.63 -4.98
C PHE A 193 -4.10 33.94 -4.75
N PRO A 194 -3.23 34.41 -5.66
CA PRO A 194 -3.04 35.85 -5.77
C PRO A 194 -4.40 36.43 -6.18
N GLN A 195 -5.01 37.23 -5.30
CA GLN A 195 -6.23 37.95 -5.63
C GLN A 195 -5.98 38.74 -6.93
N ALA A 196 -6.70 38.38 -8.00
CA ALA A 196 -6.78 39.22 -9.18
C ALA A 196 -7.46 40.52 -8.73
N LYS A 197 -6.67 41.60 -8.71
CA LYS A 197 -7.18 42.97 -8.59
C LYS A 197 -7.94 43.35 -9.85
#